data_AF-A0AB38A1E7-F1
#
_entry.id   AF-A0AB38A1E7-F1
#
_cell.length_a   1.000
_cell.length_b   1.000
_cell.length_c   1.000
_cell.angle_alpha   90.00
_cell.angle_beta   90.00
_cell.angle_gamma   90.00
#
_symmetry.space_group_name_H-M   'P 1'
#
loop_
_entity.id
_entity.type
_entity.pdbx_description
1 polymer ?
#
loop_
_entity_poly.entity_id
_entity_poly.type
_entity_poly.pdbx_seq_one_letter_code
_entity_poly.pdbx_strand_id
1 'polypeptide(L)'
;MNFEVVSPYCGLYMEGNAVNVYYLQTEDLAREYVFGNNKDAQDFYNAAKNLLEFMVNVPNGKEELYHQEFLERTIKDKAYELIVHEAIPEEEREAS
;
A
#
# COMPACT_ATOMS: atom_id res chain seq x y z
N MET A 1 -9.12 -1.38 15.14
CA MET A 1 -8.00 -1.81 14.29
C MET A 1 -8.59 -2.57 13.12
N ASN A 2 -8.42 -2.07 11.89
CA ASN A 2 -8.93 -2.70 10.68
C ASN A 2 -7.76 -2.99 9.73
N PHE A 3 -7.10 -4.14 9.91
CA PHE A 3 -6.24 -4.71 8.88
C PHE A 3 -7.12 -5.52 7.94
N GLU A 4 -7.03 -5.28 6.64
CA GLU A 4 -7.87 -5.90 5.63
C GLU A 4 -7.01 -6.46 4.50
N VAL A 5 -7.14 -7.77 4.24
CA VAL A 5 -6.51 -8.41 3.09
C VAL A 5 -7.40 -8.17 1.88
N VAL A 6 -6.93 -7.35 0.95
CA VAL A 6 -7.70 -6.97 -0.24
C VAL A 6 -7.32 -7.79 -1.46
N SER A 7 -6.17 -8.47 -1.47
CA SER A 7 -5.82 -9.44 -2.50
C SER A 7 -4.82 -10.47 -1.95
N PRO A 8 -4.57 -11.59 -2.65
CA PRO A 8 -3.57 -12.57 -2.23
C PRO A 8 -2.15 -12.01 -2.05
N TYR A 9 -1.86 -10.85 -2.66
CA TYR A 9 -0.55 -10.19 -2.62
C TYR A 9 -0.60 -8.83 -1.89
N CYS A 10 -1.76 -8.38 -1.36
CA CYS A 10 -1.92 -7.04 -0.79
C CYS A 10 -2.78 -7.00 0.48
N GLY A 11 -2.22 -6.42 1.54
CA GLY A 11 -2.92 -6.01 2.76
C GLY A 11 -3.01 -4.50 2.89
N LEU A 12 -4.05 -4.01 3.56
CA LEU A 12 -4.26 -2.60 3.86
C LEU A 12 -4.51 -2.39 5.34
N TYR A 13 -4.03 -1.27 5.85
CA TYR A 13 -4.33 -0.78 7.18
C TYR A 13 -4.48 0.73 7.15
N MET A 14 -5.41 1.28 7.94
CA MET A 14 -5.58 2.72 8.08
C MET A 14 -5.63 3.10 9.55
N GLU A 15 -4.90 4.16 9.90
CA GLU A 15 -4.91 4.79 11.22
C GLU A 15 -5.00 6.31 11.05
N GLY A 16 -6.15 6.88 11.38
CA GLY A 16 -6.38 8.33 11.23
C GLY A 16 -6.23 8.79 9.78
N ASN A 17 -5.16 9.55 9.52
CA ASN A 17 -4.78 10.09 8.22
C ASN A 17 -3.68 9.29 7.52
N ALA A 18 -3.21 8.18 8.10
CA ALA A 18 -2.19 7.32 7.54
C ALA A 18 -2.81 6.04 6.95
N VAL A 19 -2.38 5.66 5.75
CA VAL A 19 -2.77 4.40 5.10
C VAL A 19 -1.51 3.60 4.78
N ASN A 20 -1.45 2.38 5.29
CA ASN A 20 -0.36 1.45 5.06
C ASN A 20 -0.79 0.39 4.04
N VAL A 21 0.03 0.21 3.01
CA VAL A 21 -0.13 -0.79 1.95
C VAL A 21 0.98 -1.82 2.09
N TYR A 22 0.61 -3.07 2.32
CA TYR A 22 1.53 -4.20 2.53
C TYR A 22 1.50 -5.11 1.30
N TYR A 23 2.66 -5.33 0.66
CA TYR A 23 2.78 -6.26 -0.47
C TYR A 23 3.34 -7.59 0.03
N LEU A 24 2.49 -8.63 0.07
CA LEU A 24 2.78 -9.91 0.74
C LEU A 24 3.76 -10.82 -0.03
N GLN A 25 4.21 -10.40 -1.22
CA GLN A 25 5.09 -11.17 -2.11
C GLN A 25 6.48 -10.56 -2.29
N THR A 26 6.81 -9.47 -1.58
CA THR A 26 8.06 -8.72 -1.74
C THR A 26 8.86 -8.61 -0.43
N GLU A 27 10.15 -8.27 -0.56
CA GLU A 27 11.02 -7.87 0.56
C GLU A 27 10.64 -6.51 1.15
N ASP A 28 9.76 -5.74 0.51
CA ASP A 28 9.21 -4.49 1.07
C ASP A 28 8.13 -4.80 2.11
N LEU A 29 8.29 -4.23 3.32
CA LEU A 29 7.43 -4.56 4.46
C LEU A 29 6.10 -3.77 4.41
N ALA A 30 6.15 -2.47 4.08
CA ALA A 30 4.97 -1.64 3.87
C ALA A 30 5.30 -0.29 3.20
N ARG A 31 4.32 0.30 2.50
CA ARG A 31 4.33 1.72 2.12
C ARG A 31 3.26 2.48 2.90
N GLU A 32 3.68 3.48 3.66
CA GLU A 32 2.80 4.32 4.45
C GLU A 32 2.59 5.68 3.77
N TYR A 33 1.32 6.01 3.54
CA TYR A 33 0.87 7.25 2.93
C TYR A 33 0.20 8.10 4.00
N VAL A 34 0.86 9.19 4.41
CA VAL A 34 0.35 10.11 5.42
C VAL A 34 -0.26 11.33 4.74
N PHE A 35 -1.58 11.48 4.84
CA PHE A 35 -2.30 12.58 4.20
C PHE A 35 -2.49 13.76 5.16
N GLY A 36 -2.65 14.96 4.61
CA GLY A 36 -2.94 16.15 5.43
C GLY A 36 -4.31 16.13 6.12
N ASN A 37 -5.21 15.21 5.74
CA ASN A 37 -6.54 15.08 6.33
C ASN A 37 -7.11 13.66 6.20
N ASN A 38 -8.05 13.32 7.08
CA ASN A 38 -8.68 11.99 7.11
C ASN A 38 -9.54 11.69 5.88
N LYS A 39 -10.07 12.70 5.20
CA LYS A 39 -10.90 12.49 4.01
C LYS A 39 -10.06 11.93 2.87
N ASP A 40 -8.88 12.50 2.63
CA ASP A 40 -7.98 12.05 1.58
C ASP A 40 -7.43 10.65 1.86
N ALA A 41 -7.09 10.37 3.12
CA ALA A 41 -6.72 9.03 3.57
C ALA A 41 -7.84 8.01 3.33
N GLN A 42 -9.08 8.35 3.69
CA GLN A 42 -10.23 7.46 3.49
C GLN A 42 -10.53 7.24 1.99
N ASP A 43 -10.46 8.30 1.18
CA ASP A 43 -10.66 8.21 -0.27
C ASP A 43 -9.58 7.31 -0.90
N PHE A 44 -8.32 7.43 -0.46
CA PHE A 44 -7.22 6.56 -0.88
C PHE A 44 -7.40 5.11 -0.43
N TYR A 45 -7.75 4.88 0.84
CA TYR A 45 -8.02 3.55 1.39
C TYR A 45 -9.12 2.83 0.60
N ASN A 46 -10.21 3.55 0.27
CA ASN A 46 -11.30 3.00 -0.53
C ASN A 46 -10.87 2.69 -1.97
N ALA A 47 -10.03 3.52 -2.59
CA ALA A 47 -9.49 3.26 -3.91
C ALA A 47 -8.61 2.01 -3.93
N ALA A 48 -7.73 1.86 -2.93
CA ALA A 48 -6.88 0.70 -2.75
C ALA A 48 -7.69 -0.59 -2.53
N LYS A 49 -8.83 -0.51 -1.83
CA LYS A 49 -9.76 -1.64 -1.67
C LYS A 49 -10.42 -2.10 -2.96
N ASN A 50 -10.85 -1.16 -3.79
CA ASN A 50 -11.61 -1.46 -5.01
C ASN A 50 -10.72 -1.89 -6.18
N LEU A 51 -9.41 -1.97 -5.97
CA LEU A 51 -8.44 -2.32 -6.99
C LEU A 51 -8.66 -3.72 -7.60
N LEU A 52 -9.14 -4.70 -6.82
CA LEU A 52 -9.44 -6.04 -7.33
C LEU A 52 -10.35 -6.01 -8.58
N GLU A 53 -11.32 -5.09 -8.62
CA GLU A 53 -12.24 -4.95 -9.75
C GLU A 53 -11.51 -4.48 -11.03
N PHE A 54 -10.43 -3.71 -10.89
CA PHE A 54 -9.63 -3.21 -12.00
C PHE A 54 -8.53 -4.20 -12.44
N MET A 55 -8.31 -5.25 -11.67
CA MET A 55 -7.16 -6.15 -11.84
C MET A 55 -7.47 -7.52 -12.45
N VAL A 56 -8.72 -7.75 -12.84
CA VAL A 56 -9.19 -8.99 -13.47
C VAL A 56 -8.40 -9.38 -14.73
N ASN A 57 -7.75 -8.42 -15.39
CA ASN A 57 -6.97 -8.63 -16.63
C ASN A 57 -5.45 -8.39 -16.47
N VAL A 58 -4.96 -8.21 -15.25
CA VAL A 58 -3.51 -7.98 -15.04
C VAL A 58 -2.78 -9.33 -15.14
N PRO A 59 -1.68 -9.41 -15.92
CA PRO A 59 -0.90 -10.64 -15.99
C PRO A 59 -0.34 -11.04 -14.62
N ASN A 60 -0.33 -12.36 -14.35
CA ASN A 60 0.30 -12.90 -13.15
C ASN A 60 1.77 -12.45 -13.03
N GLY A 61 2.16 -12.06 -11.81
CA GLY A 61 3.48 -11.53 -11.49
C GLY A 61 3.68 -10.04 -11.81
N LYS A 62 2.63 -9.31 -12.22
CA LYS A 62 2.68 -7.85 -12.45
C LYS A 62 1.68 -7.07 -11.60
N GLU A 63 0.94 -7.76 -10.76
CA GLU A 63 -0.16 -7.22 -9.99
C GLU A 63 0.25 -6.03 -9.13
N GLU A 64 1.36 -6.16 -8.43
CA GLU A 64 1.92 -5.11 -7.60
C GLU A 64 2.24 -3.84 -8.39
N LEU A 65 2.95 -3.97 -9.52
CA LEU A 65 3.35 -2.82 -10.35
C LEU A 65 2.13 -2.02 -10.81
N TYR A 66 1.10 -2.73 -11.29
CA TYR A 66 -0.16 -2.10 -11.69
C TYR A 66 -0.92 -1.51 -10.51
N HIS A 67 -0.88 -2.16 -9.34
CA HIS A 67 -1.45 -1.60 -8.12
C HIS A 67 -0.77 -0.28 -7.76
N GLN A 68 0.56 -0.25 -7.70
CA GLN A 68 1.32 0.95 -7.36
C GLN A 68 1.04 2.09 -8.34
N GLU A 69 1.08 1.83 -9.65
CA GLU A 69 0.76 2.85 -10.66
C GLU A 69 -0.67 3.40 -10.51
N PHE A 70 -1.65 2.54 -10.19
CA PHE A 70 -3.03 2.97 -9.96
C PHE A 70 -3.15 3.89 -8.73
N LEU A 71 -2.50 3.51 -7.62
CA LEU A 71 -2.49 4.28 -6.39
C LEU A 71 -1.84 5.65 -6.59
N GLU A 72 -0.67 5.69 -7.23
CA GLU A 72 0.04 6.93 -7.56
C GLU A 72 -0.82 7.88 -8.39
N ARG A 73 -1.57 7.35 -9.36
CA ARG A 73 -2.51 8.14 -10.16
C ARG A 73 -3.66 8.70 -9.33
N THR A 74 -4.16 7.95 -8.35
CA THR A 74 -5.28 8.36 -7.48
C THR A 74 -4.90 9.54 -6.57
N ILE A 75 -3.61 9.63 -6.19
CA ILE A 75 -3.11 10.64 -5.25
C ILE A 75 -2.25 11.72 -5.92
N LYS A 76 -2.15 11.73 -7.25
CA LYS A 76 -1.27 12.63 -8.01
C LYS A 76 -1.45 14.11 -7.67
N ASP A 77 -2.68 14.54 -7.40
CA ASP A 77 -3.00 15.94 -7.10
C ASP A 77 -3.21 16.19 -5.59
N LYS A 78 -2.87 15.21 -4.74
CA LYS A 78 -3.01 15.28 -3.29
C LYS A 78 -1.66 15.53 -2.63
N ALA A 79 -1.65 16.29 -1.54
CA ALA A 79 -0.47 16.42 -0.69
C ALA A 79 -0.41 15.23 0.28
N TYR A 80 0.69 14.50 0.25
CA TYR A 80 0.96 13.38 1.15
C TYR A 80 2.46 13.24 1.40
N GLU A 81 2.81 12.59 2.50
CA GLU A 81 4.15 12.08 2.78
C GLU A 81 4.17 10.57 2.54
N LEU A 82 5.24 10.06 1.90
CA LEU A 82 5.45 8.64 1.66
C LEU A 82 6.61 8.15 2.51
N ILE A 83 6.34 7.14 3.33
CA ILE A 83 7.36 6.43 4.11
C ILE A 83 7.40 4.99 3.59
N VAL A 84 8.57 4.56 3.12
CA VAL A 84 8.80 3.19 2.66
C VAL A 84 9.48 2.43 3.80
N HIS A 85 8.82 1.39 4.29
CA HIS A 85 9.35 0.49 5.31
C HIS A 85 10.01 -0.69 4.62
N GLU A 86 11.32 -0.64 4.46
CA GLU A 86 12.14 -1.74 3.91
C GLU A 86 12.24 -2.89 4.93
N ALA A 87 12.27 -4.14 4.49
CA ALA A 87 12.68 -5.22 5.40
C ALA A 87 14.15 -5.02 5.76
N ILE A 88 14.44 -5.02 7.07
CA ILE A 88 15.81 -5.05 7.57
C ILE A 88 16.51 -6.25 6.91
N PRO A 89 17.63 -6.06 6.18
CA PRO A 89 18.39 -7.16 5.60
C PRO A 89 18.75 -8.18 6.68
N GLU A 90 18.66 -9.47 6.35
CA GLU A 90 18.89 -10.57 7.31
C GLU A 90 20.26 -10.45 8.04
N GLU A 91 21.24 -9.82 7.39
CA GLU A 91 22.58 -9.54 7.92
C GLU A 91 22.60 -8.58 9.13
N GLU A 92 21.61 -7.69 9.30
CA GLU A 92 21.52 -6.78 10.45
C GLU A 92 20.71 -7.36 11.62
N ARG A 93 20.01 -8.49 11.43
CA ARG A 93 19.27 -9.18 12.50
C ARG A 93 20.15 -10.00 13.43
N GLU A 94 21.30 -10.48 12.96
CA GLU A 94 22.21 -11.32 13.74
C GLU A 94 23.18 -10.52 14.63
N ALA A 95 23.19 -9.18 14.52
CA ALA A 95 24.12 -8.31 15.25
C ALA A 95 23.53 -7.65 16.52
N SER A 96 22.29 -8.00 16.92
CA SER A 96 21.62 -7.44 18.12
C SER A 96 21.44 -8.43 19.27
#